data_AF-A0A382ZDB4-F1
#
_entry.id   AF-A0A382ZDB4-F1
#
_cell.length_a   1.000
_cell.length_b   1.000
_cell.length_c   1.000
_cell.angle_alpha   90.00
_cell.angle_beta   90.00
_cell.angle_gamma   90.00
#
_symmetry.space_group_name_H-M   'P 1'
#
loop_
_entity.id
_entity.type
_entity.pdbx_description
1 polymer ?
#
loop_
_entity_poly.entity_id
_entity_poly.type
_entity_poly.pdbx_seq_one_letter_code
_entity_poly.pdbx_strand_id
1 'polypeptide(L)'
;MFSAFVQMWKFTRVVCFLITFALFAQAAPSYAKDVRVGVIDIQAAVTGTKEWKREFASFKTKFEKEKLSIATKEKQLKKIIKDLNKKSSVLNSESKKKKEEELLSKKKDFERYVQD
;
A
#
# COMPACT_ATOMS: atom_id res chain seq x y z
N MET A 1 67.52 -38.33 33.96
CA MET A 1 67.94 -36.96 33.58
C MET A 1 67.40 -36.51 32.21
N PHE A 2 67.18 -37.41 31.24
CA PHE A 2 66.63 -37.05 29.91
C PHE A 2 65.15 -36.59 29.88
N SER A 3 64.32 -37.03 30.84
CA SER A 3 62.89 -36.68 30.87
C SER A 3 62.64 -35.22 31.21
N ALA A 4 63.44 -34.62 32.10
CA ALA A 4 63.31 -33.21 32.49
C ALA A 4 63.63 -32.25 31.33
N PHE A 5 64.58 -32.61 30.47
CA PHE A 5 64.96 -31.81 29.31
C PHE A 5 63.87 -31.80 28.21
N VAL A 6 63.25 -32.95 27.95
CA VAL A 6 62.12 -33.06 27.00
C VAL A 6 60.85 -32.39 27.55
N GLN A 7 60.61 -32.48 28.86
CA GLN A 7 59.50 -31.80 29.53
C GLN A 7 59.64 -30.27 29.45
N MET A 8 60.86 -29.75 29.60
CA MET A 8 61.16 -28.32 29.51
C MET A 8 60.89 -27.78 28.10
N TRP A 9 61.23 -28.53 27.05
CA TRP A 9 61.00 -28.10 25.67
C TRP A 9 59.52 -28.15 25.26
N LYS A 10 58.76 -29.12 25.80
CA LYS A 10 57.30 -29.18 25.68
C LYS A 10 56.63 -28.00 26.39
N PHE A 11 57.11 -27.64 27.57
CA PHE A 11 56.59 -26.49 28.33
C PHE A 11 56.81 -25.17 27.58
N THR A 12 58.02 -24.93 27.03
CA THR A 12 58.29 -23.74 26.22
C THR A 12 57.38 -23.65 24.99
N ARG A 13 57.13 -24.78 24.29
CA ARG A 13 56.23 -24.79 23.12
C ARG A 13 54.79 -24.47 23.49
N VAL A 14 54.29 -24.99 24.61
CA VAL A 14 52.93 -24.70 25.10
C VAL A 14 52.80 -23.23 25.50
N VAL A 15 53.82 -22.68 26.18
CA VAL A 15 53.84 -21.26 26.54
C VAL A 15 53.87 -20.36 25.30
N CYS A 16 54.72 -20.66 24.30
CA CYS A 16 54.72 -19.92 23.05
C CYS A 16 53.37 -20.00 22.32
N PHE A 17 52.73 -21.17 22.30
CA PHE A 17 51.42 -21.34 21.67
C PHE A 17 50.33 -20.54 22.38
N LEU A 18 50.33 -20.53 23.72
CA LEU A 18 49.39 -19.75 24.53
C LEU A 18 49.58 -18.24 24.34
N ILE A 19 50.82 -17.77 24.19
CA ILE A 19 51.10 -16.36 23.89
C ILE A 19 50.59 -15.98 22.51
N THR A 20 50.82 -16.82 21.48
CA THR A 20 50.30 -16.56 20.13
C THR A 20 48.78 -16.60 20.09
N PHE A 21 48.15 -17.51 20.83
CA PHE A 21 46.69 -17.58 20.92
C PHE A 21 46.11 -16.38 21.63
N ALA A 22 46.71 -15.93 22.75
CA ALA A 22 46.29 -14.73 23.45
C ALA A 22 46.43 -13.46 22.59
N LEU A 23 47.49 -13.39 21.77
CA LEU A 23 47.68 -12.29 20.82
C LEU A 23 46.64 -12.26 19.70
N PHE A 24 46.14 -13.41 19.25
CA PHE A 24 45.09 -13.53 18.23
C PHE A 24 43.66 -13.50 18.81
N ALA A 25 43.49 -13.79 20.10
CA ALA A 25 42.18 -13.81 20.77
C ALA A 25 41.62 -12.42 21.09
N GLN A 26 42.43 -11.37 20.93
CA GLN A 26 41.96 -9.99 21.05
C GLN A 26 41.19 -9.60 19.79
N ALA A 27 39.89 -9.91 19.80
CA ALA A 27 38.93 -9.41 18.83
C ALA A 27 38.92 -7.88 18.89
N ALA A 28 39.44 -7.22 17.86
CA ALA A 28 39.33 -5.78 17.74
C ALA A 28 37.84 -5.39 17.66
N PRO A 29 37.39 -4.36 18.40
CA PRO A 29 36.01 -3.90 18.29
C PRO A 29 35.75 -3.42 16.86
N SER A 30 34.71 -3.96 16.23
CA SER A 30 34.27 -3.54 14.90
C SER A 30 33.91 -2.05 14.93
N TYR A 31 34.54 -1.26 14.06
CA TYR A 31 34.29 0.16 13.89
C TYR A 31 32.95 0.39 13.15
N ALA A 32 31.84 0.05 13.79
CA ALA A 32 30.48 0.33 13.28
C ALA A 32 29.90 1.66 13.81
N LYS A 33 30.74 2.55 14.35
CA LYS A 33 30.32 3.79 15.03
C LYS A 33 30.06 4.97 14.07
N ASP A 34 30.47 4.88 12.81
CA ASP A 34 30.39 5.99 11.84
C ASP A 34 29.22 5.89 10.82
N VAL A 35 28.44 4.81 10.84
CA VAL A 35 27.35 4.64 9.88
C VAL A 35 26.07 5.32 10.37
N ARG A 36 25.77 6.50 9.84
CA ARG A 36 24.52 7.23 10.11
C ARG A 36 23.42 6.76 9.16
N VAL A 37 22.62 5.79 9.60
CA VAL A 37 21.42 5.35 8.86
C VAL A 37 20.20 6.06 9.43
N GLY A 38 19.46 6.77 8.57
CA GLY A 38 18.15 7.34 8.88
C GLY A 38 17.05 6.56 8.15
N VAL A 39 15.96 6.25 8.85
CA VAL A 39 14.75 5.66 8.26
C VAL A 39 13.65 6.71 8.28
N ILE A 40 12.97 6.90 7.16
CA ILE A 40 11.86 7.84 7.02
C ILE A 40 10.62 7.07 6.61
N ASP A 41 9.53 7.30 7.34
CA ASP A 41 8.19 6.91 6.90
C ASP A 41 7.68 7.96 5.91
N ILE A 42 7.72 7.60 4.62
CA ILE A 42 7.30 8.46 3.52
C ILE A 42 5.80 8.78 3.64
N GLN A 43 4.97 7.83 4.07
CA GLN A 43 3.53 8.05 4.20
C GLN A 43 3.23 9.06 5.29
N ALA A 44 3.87 8.94 6.45
CA ALA A 44 3.72 9.92 7.53
C ALA A 44 4.27 11.30 7.11
N ALA A 45 5.40 11.33 6.42
CA ALA A 45 6.03 12.57 5.95
C ALA A 45 5.13 13.33 4.96
N VAL A 46 4.48 12.64 4.03
CA VAL A 46 3.58 13.26 3.04
C VAL A 46 2.24 13.62 3.66
N THR A 47 1.60 12.69 4.38
CA THR A 47 0.25 12.89 4.92
C THR A 47 0.20 13.89 6.08
N GLY A 48 1.33 14.11 6.75
CA GLY A 48 1.48 15.10 7.82
C GLY A 48 1.46 16.55 7.35
N THR A 49 1.79 16.81 6.08
CA THR A 49 1.90 18.16 5.51
C THR A 49 0.56 18.91 5.52
N LYS A 50 0.63 20.25 5.61
CA LYS A 50 -0.56 21.11 5.64
C LYS A 50 -1.28 21.09 4.29
N GLU A 51 -0.50 21.03 3.22
CA GLU A 51 -0.93 20.95 1.83
C GLU A 51 -1.70 19.67 1.59
N TRP A 52 -1.16 18.51 1.99
CA TRP A 52 -1.85 17.23 1.87
C TRP A 52 -3.18 17.25 2.62
N LYS A 53 -3.20 17.69 3.87
CA LYS A 53 -4.44 17.74 4.67
C LYS A 53 -5.50 18.62 4.01
N ARG A 54 -5.11 19.76 3.44
CA ARG A 54 -6.02 20.66 2.72
C ARG A 54 -6.58 20.02 1.46
N GLU A 55 -5.72 19.48 0.60
CA GLU A 55 -6.15 18.86 -0.65
C GLU A 55 -6.93 17.56 -0.41
N PHE A 56 -6.56 16.78 0.60
CA PHE A 56 -7.27 15.57 0.97
C PHE A 56 -8.68 15.88 1.50
N ALA A 57 -8.86 16.97 2.25
CA ALA A 57 -10.18 17.42 2.67
C ALA A 57 -11.05 17.87 1.48
N SER A 58 -10.45 18.60 0.53
CA SER A 58 -11.14 19.03 -0.70
C SER A 58 -11.52 17.83 -1.57
N PHE A 59 -10.59 16.88 -1.72
CA PHE A 59 -10.79 15.61 -2.41
C PHE A 59 -11.92 14.80 -1.78
N LYS A 60 -11.91 14.61 -0.45
CA LYS A 60 -12.96 13.88 0.27
C LYS A 60 -14.33 14.48 0.03
N THR A 61 -14.42 15.81 0.01
CA THR A 61 -15.69 16.51 -0.28
C THR A 61 -16.16 16.26 -1.71
N LYS A 62 -15.25 16.34 -2.70
CA LYS A 62 -15.56 16.03 -4.10
C LYS A 62 -15.99 14.57 -4.27
N PHE A 63 -15.30 13.65 -3.61
CA PHE A 63 -15.60 12.23 -3.65
C PHE A 63 -16.98 11.90 -3.09
N GLU A 64 -17.36 12.47 -1.94
CA GLU A 64 -18.71 12.28 -1.38
C GLU A 64 -19.79 12.88 -2.29
N LYS A 65 -19.53 14.05 -2.90
CA LYS A 65 -20.45 14.65 -3.87
C LYS A 65 -20.62 13.75 -5.10
N GLU A 66 -19.55 13.16 -5.59
CA GLU A 66 -19.56 12.26 -6.75
C GLU A 66 -20.33 10.97 -6.44
N LYS A 67 -20.08 10.38 -5.28
CA LYS A 67 -20.82 9.22 -4.78
C LYS A 67 -22.34 9.48 -4.71
N LEU A 68 -22.74 10.65 -4.24
CA LEU A 68 -24.16 11.05 -4.22
C LEU A 68 -24.73 11.25 -5.64
N SER A 69 -23.95 11.81 -6.56
CA SER A 69 -24.32 11.95 -7.99
C SER A 69 -24.59 10.59 -8.63
N ILE A 70 -23.66 9.64 -8.46
CA ILE A 70 -23.78 8.27 -8.96
C ILE A 70 -25.03 7.59 -8.38
N ALA A 71 -25.23 7.65 -7.06
CA ALA A 71 -26.39 7.05 -6.40
C ALA A 71 -27.73 7.66 -6.90
N THR A 72 -27.74 8.96 -7.18
CA THR A 72 -28.91 9.66 -7.73
C THR A 72 -29.23 9.18 -9.14
N LYS A 73 -28.22 9.09 -10.02
CA LYS A 73 -28.37 8.59 -11.39
C LYS A 73 -28.84 7.14 -11.41
N GLU A 74 -28.30 6.29 -10.54
CA GLU A 74 -28.72 4.90 -10.38
C GLU A 74 -30.19 4.80 -9.97
N LYS A 75 -30.62 5.62 -8.99
CA LYS A 75 -32.01 5.67 -8.53
C LYS A 75 -32.96 6.14 -9.64
N GLN A 76 -32.55 7.13 -10.43
CA GLN A 76 -33.32 7.59 -11.59
C GLN A 76 -33.46 6.49 -12.64
N LEU A 77 -32.39 5.78 -12.97
CA LEU A 77 -32.43 4.67 -13.93
C LEU A 77 -33.36 3.54 -13.45
N LYS A 78 -33.26 3.15 -12.17
CA LYS A 78 -34.18 2.17 -11.55
C LYS A 78 -35.63 2.63 -11.60
N LYS A 79 -35.90 3.93 -11.42
CA LYS A 79 -37.26 4.48 -11.53
C LYS A 79 -37.81 4.36 -12.94
N ILE A 80 -37.02 4.71 -13.96
CA ILE A 80 -37.41 4.58 -15.37
C ILE A 80 -37.72 3.12 -15.72
N ILE A 81 -36.88 2.17 -15.29
CA ILE A 81 -37.11 0.73 -15.47
C ILE A 81 -38.43 0.29 -14.82
N LYS A 82 -38.67 0.68 -13.56
CA LYS A 82 -39.92 0.35 -12.86
C LYS A 82 -41.15 0.94 -13.54
N ASP A 83 -41.07 2.19 -13.97
CA ASP A 83 -42.17 2.88 -14.65
C ASP A 83 -42.47 2.22 -16.01
N LEU A 84 -41.45 1.78 -16.74
CA LEU A 84 -41.60 1.06 -18.01
C LEU A 84 -42.24 -0.31 -17.78
N ASN A 85 -41.77 -1.09 -16.79
CA ASN A 85 -42.38 -2.37 -16.45
C ASN A 85 -43.85 -2.23 -16.03
N LYS A 86 -44.19 -1.21 -15.22
CA LYS A 86 -45.56 -0.98 -14.76
C LYS A 86 -46.49 -0.50 -15.89
N LYS A 87 -45.97 0.32 -16.81
CA LYS A 87 -46.76 0.90 -17.91
C LYS A 87 -46.67 0.09 -19.21
N SER A 88 -45.87 -0.96 -19.26
CA SER A 88 -45.66 -1.83 -20.43
C SER A 88 -46.97 -2.36 -21.03
N SER A 89 -47.96 -2.64 -20.18
CA SER A 89 -49.28 -3.15 -20.60
C SER A 89 -50.25 -2.06 -21.08
N VAL A 90 -49.95 -0.77 -20.86
CA VAL A 90 -50.83 0.38 -21.15
C VAL A 90 -50.21 1.36 -22.15
N LEU A 91 -48.89 1.26 -22.40
CA LEU A 91 -48.17 2.12 -23.34
C LEU A 91 -48.46 1.73 -24.79
N ASN A 92 -48.68 2.73 -25.65
CA ASN A 92 -48.69 2.52 -27.09
C ASN A 92 -47.29 2.11 -27.60
N SER A 93 -47.24 1.40 -28.73
CA SER A 93 -46.01 0.84 -29.31
C SER A 93 -44.90 1.89 -29.53
N GLU A 94 -45.26 3.09 -29.98
CA GLU A 94 -44.31 4.17 -30.26
C GLU A 94 -43.70 4.77 -28.98
N SER A 95 -44.52 5.00 -27.95
CA SER A 95 -44.09 5.58 -26.66
C SER A 95 -43.28 4.59 -25.84
N LYS A 96 -43.57 3.28 -25.99
CA LYS A 96 -42.76 2.22 -25.40
C LYS A 96 -41.36 2.21 -26.01
N LYS A 97 -41.26 2.21 -27.35
CA LYS A 97 -39.98 2.20 -28.07
C LYS A 97 -39.10 3.42 -27.73
N LYS A 98 -39.66 4.64 -27.71
CA LYS A 98 -38.94 5.86 -27.31
C LYS A 98 -38.37 5.78 -25.87
N LYS A 99 -39.13 5.21 -24.93
CA LYS A 99 -38.67 5.03 -23.53
C LYS A 99 -37.60 3.96 -23.38
N GLU A 100 -37.66 2.90 -24.17
CA GLU A 100 -36.62 1.86 -24.21
C GLU A 100 -35.30 2.40 -24.76
N GLU A 101 -35.35 3.20 -25.83
CA GLU A 101 -34.19 3.88 -26.40
C GLU A 101 -33.56 4.89 -25.40
N GLU A 102 -34.39 5.68 -24.71
CA GLU A 102 -33.91 6.59 -23.66
C GLU A 102 -33.24 5.84 -22.49
N LEU A 103 -33.80 4.70 -22.08
CA LEU A 103 -33.24 3.84 -21.04
C LEU A 103 -31.88 3.30 -21.48
N LEU A 104 -31.76 2.77 -22.70
CA LEU A 104 -30.51 2.25 -23.24
C LEU A 104 -29.41 3.33 -23.30
N SER A 105 -29.75 4.52 -23.78
CA SER A 105 -28.81 5.66 -23.78
C SER A 105 -28.36 6.00 -22.37
N LYS A 106 -29.30 6.17 -21.43
CA LYS A 106 -28.97 6.51 -20.03
C LYS A 106 -28.17 5.42 -19.33
N LYS A 107 -28.42 4.15 -19.64
CA LYS A 107 -27.64 3.01 -19.11
C LYS A 107 -26.20 3.07 -19.61
N LYS A 108 -25.99 3.28 -20.91
CA LYS A 108 -24.66 3.42 -21.51
C LYS A 108 -23.91 4.63 -20.95
N ASP A 109 -24.58 5.77 -20.82
CA ASP A 109 -23.97 6.98 -20.25
C ASP A 109 -23.63 6.80 -18.77
N PHE A 110 -24.48 6.11 -18.00
CA PHE A 110 -24.20 5.79 -16.60
C PHE A 110 -23.02 4.82 -16.47
N GLU A 111 -22.97 3.76 -17.29
CA GLU A 111 -21.85 2.81 -17.30
C GLU A 111 -20.54 3.51 -17.62
N ARG A 112 -20.51 4.38 -18.65
CA ARG A 112 -19.34 5.20 -18.97
C ARG A 112 -18.94 6.10 -17.79
N TYR A 113 -19.91 6.80 -17.23
CA TYR A 113 -19.70 7.74 -16.12
C TYR A 113 -19.17 7.07 -14.84
N VAL A 114 -19.45 5.80 -14.60
CA VAL A 114 -18.94 5.05 -13.43
C VAL A 114 -17.56 4.46 -13.68
N GLN A 115 -17.17 4.25 -14.94
CA GLN A 115 -15.85 3.73 -15.31
C GLN A 115 -14.79 4.84 -15.43
N ASP A 116 -15.19 6.05 -15.80
CA ASP A 116 -14.35 7.26 -15.84
C ASP A 116 -14.10 7.82 -14.42
#